data_AF-A0AAN8FKD8-F1
#
_entry.id   AF-A0AAN8FKD8-F1
#
_cell.length_a   1.000
_cell.length_b   1.000
_cell.length_c   1.000
_cell.angle_alpha   90.00
_cell.angle_beta   90.00
_cell.angle_gamma   90.00
#
_symmetry.space_group_name_H-M   'P 1'
#
loop_
_entity.id
_entity.type
_entity.pdbx_description
1 polymer ?
#
loop_
_entity_poly.entity_id
_entity_poly.type
_entity_poly.pdbx_seq_one_letter_code
_entity_poly.pdbx_strand_id
1 'polypeptide(L)'
;MTTMYLANEDPSQPERPWNSHIIIDDEGSTRALYNKLHLFDVEIPGKFRFMESEFSKKGVKMVPPVDTPIGRIGLAICNDLRFPELSLWYRNKGAEILAYGAAFTLHTGLAHFEVSTSIQV
;
A
#
# COMPACT_ATOMS: atom_id res chain seq x y z
N MET A 1 -10.10 4.34 15.94
CA MET A 1 -9.10 4.37 14.85
C MET A 1 -9.70 3.80 13.57
N THR A 2 -9.54 4.51 12.46
CA THR A 2 -10.07 4.15 11.13
C THR A 2 -8.94 4.20 10.10
N THR A 3 -8.96 3.26 9.14
CA THR A 3 -8.07 3.30 7.97
C THR A 3 -8.76 3.99 6.79
N MET A 4 -8.01 4.80 6.03
CA MET A 4 -8.48 5.48 4.83
C MET A 4 -7.45 5.39 3.70
N TYR A 5 -7.93 5.26 2.46
CA TYR A 5 -7.11 5.26 1.25
C TYR A 5 -7.49 6.43 0.36
N LEU A 6 -6.51 7.21 -0.08
CA LEU A 6 -6.78 8.37 -0.95
C LEU A 6 -5.61 8.71 -1.87
N ALA A 7 -5.94 9.45 -2.93
CA ALA A 7 -4.99 10.18 -3.73
C ALA A 7 -4.58 11.46 -2.96
N ASN A 8 -3.39 11.46 -2.37
CA ASN A 8 -2.86 12.59 -1.62
C ASN A 8 -2.07 13.51 -2.56
N GLU A 9 -2.54 14.75 -2.70
CA GLU A 9 -1.99 15.70 -3.67
C GLU A 9 -0.55 16.13 -3.31
N ASP A 10 0.30 16.22 -4.32
CA ASP A 10 1.59 16.90 -4.25
C ASP A 10 1.45 18.26 -4.95
N PRO A 11 1.49 19.39 -4.23
CA PRO A 11 1.39 20.70 -4.87
C PRO A 11 2.46 20.97 -5.94
N SER A 12 3.59 20.24 -5.90
CA SER A 12 4.65 20.34 -6.91
C SER A 12 4.41 19.50 -8.17
N GLN A 13 3.55 18.48 -8.09
CA GLN A 13 3.20 17.55 -9.19
C GLN A 13 1.72 17.12 -9.06
N PRO A 14 0.77 18.04 -9.23
CA PRO A 14 -0.66 17.78 -9.00
C PRO A 14 -1.24 16.69 -9.90
N GLU A 15 -0.63 16.46 -11.07
CA GLU A 15 -1.02 15.41 -12.02
C GLU A 15 -0.67 13.99 -11.57
N ARG A 16 0.21 13.85 -10.56
CA ARG A 16 0.68 12.56 -10.03
C ARG A 16 0.61 12.56 -8.51
N PRO A 17 -0.60 12.46 -7.92
CA PRO A 17 -0.75 12.35 -6.47
C PRO A 17 -0.08 11.08 -5.94
N TRP A 18 0.19 11.05 -4.64
CA TRP A 18 0.56 9.80 -3.97
C TRP A 18 -0.67 8.93 -3.75
N ASN A 19 -0.48 7.62 -3.88
CA ASN A 19 -1.45 6.65 -3.38
C ASN A 19 -1.16 6.39 -1.89
N SER A 20 -2.01 6.91 -1.01
CA SER A 20 -1.77 6.96 0.43
C SER A 20 -2.72 6.09 1.24
N HIS A 21 -2.17 5.38 2.22
CA HIS A 21 -2.88 4.62 3.25
C HIS A 21 -2.66 5.31 4.60
N ILE A 22 -3.74 5.74 5.22
CA ILE A 22 -3.72 6.59 6.42
C ILE A 22 -4.42 5.87 7.57
N ILE A 23 -3.87 5.97 8.78
CA ILE A 23 -4.57 5.65 10.03
C ILE A 23 -4.95 6.96 10.72
N ILE A 24 -6.23 7.09 11.05
CA ILE A 24 -6.81 8.22 11.76
C ILE A 24 -7.32 7.73 13.12
N ASP A 25 -7.05 8.47 14.19
CA ASP A 25 -7.58 8.17 15.53
C ASP A 25 -9.03 8.60 15.73
N ASP A 26 -9.55 8.39 16.93
CA ASP A 26 -10.88 8.80 17.35
C ASP A 26 -11.02 10.31 17.57
N GLU A 27 -9.92 11.04 17.70
CA GLU A 27 -9.89 12.51 17.68
C GLU A 27 -9.83 13.12 16.28
N GLY A 28 -9.73 12.29 15.23
CA GLY A 28 -9.60 12.73 13.84
C GLY A 28 -8.17 13.10 13.40
N SER A 29 -7.15 12.83 14.23
CA SER A 29 -5.75 13.08 13.91
C SER A 29 -5.12 11.94 13.12
N THR A 30 -4.26 12.29 12.16
CA THR A 30 -3.47 11.30 11.40
C THR A 30 -2.35 10.74 12.28
N ARG A 31 -2.38 9.43 12.53
CA ARG A 31 -1.36 8.71 13.30
C ARG A 31 -0.28 8.08 12.43
N ALA A 32 -0.62 7.70 11.20
CA ALA A 32 0.33 7.20 10.22
C ALA A 32 -0.15 7.53 8.81
N LEU A 33 0.79 7.81 7.91
CA LEU A 33 0.55 8.03 6.48
C LEU A 33 1.63 7.27 5.71
N TYR A 34 1.21 6.26 4.96
CA TYR A 34 2.05 5.46 4.09
C TYR A 34 1.76 5.79 2.63
N ASN A 35 2.79 6.08 1.84
CA ASN A 35 2.67 6.25 0.39
C ASN A 35 3.19 5.00 -0.31
N LYS A 36 2.40 4.47 -1.25
CA LYS A 36 2.69 3.24 -1.99
C LYS A 36 4.11 3.23 -2.54
N LEU A 37 4.89 2.22 -2.15
CA LEU A 37 6.30 2.11 -2.55
C LEU A 37 6.47 1.39 -3.88
N HIS A 38 5.62 0.41 -4.17
CA HIS A 38 5.70 -0.38 -5.39
C HIS A 38 4.53 -0.04 -6.31
N LEU A 39 4.72 0.93 -7.20
CA LEU A 39 3.74 1.21 -8.26
C LEU A 39 3.64 0.02 -9.22
N PHE A 40 2.45 -0.19 -9.79
CA PHE A 40 2.14 -1.26 -10.71
C PHE A 40 2.32 -0.79 -12.15
N ASP A 41 3.51 -1.02 -12.68
CA ASP A 41 3.86 -0.77 -14.08
C ASP A 41 4.03 -2.10 -14.81
N VAL A 42 3.21 -2.34 -15.82
CA VAL A 42 3.22 -3.55 -16.65
C VAL A 42 3.10 -3.17 -18.11
N GLU A 43 4.07 -3.57 -18.91
CA GLU A 43 4.07 -3.41 -20.35
C GLU A 43 4.35 -4.75 -21.05
N ILE A 44 3.41 -5.17 -21.89
CA ILE A 44 3.49 -6.33 -22.74
C ILE A 44 3.31 -5.82 -24.19
N PRO A 45 4.41 -5.70 -24.96
CA PRO A 45 4.38 -5.14 -26.30
C PRO A 45 3.29 -5.77 -27.18
N GLY A 46 2.46 -4.90 -27.79
CA GLY A 46 1.37 -5.31 -28.66
C GLY A 46 0.17 -5.97 -27.98
N LYS A 47 0.12 -6.05 -26.64
CA LYS A 47 -0.99 -6.69 -25.90
C LYS A 47 -1.61 -5.81 -24.83
N PHE A 48 -0.80 -5.29 -23.91
CA PHE A 48 -1.30 -4.57 -22.74
C PHE A 48 -0.23 -3.63 -22.20
N ARG A 49 -0.62 -2.41 -21.84
CA ARG A 49 0.26 -1.46 -21.16
C ARG A 49 -0.54 -0.72 -20.11
N PHE A 50 -0.07 -0.78 -18.88
CA PHE A 50 -0.60 -0.03 -17.74
C PHE A 50 0.55 0.45 -16.89
N MET A 51 0.65 1.76 -16.70
CA MET A 51 1.73 2.39 -15.95
C MET A 51 1.13 3.23 -14.83
N GLU A 52 1.03 2.68 -13.62
CA GLU A 52 0.60 3.45 -12.45
C GLU A 52 1.50 4.68 -12.22
N SER A 53 2.77 4.58 -12.60
CA SER A 53 3.69 5.71 -12.53
C SER A 53 3.33 6.89 -13.41
N GLU A 54 2.48 6.76 -14.44
CA GLU A 54 2.04 7.89 -15.27
C GLU A 54 1.07 8.81 -14.55
N PHE A 55 0.31 8.29 -13.57
CA PHE A 55 -0.75 9.02 -12.86
C PHE A 55 -0.62 8.99 -11.34
N SER A 56 0.45 8.40 -10.80
CA SER A 56 0.74 8.40 -9.37
C SER A 56 2.22 8.49 -9.07
N LYS A 57 2.55 9.07 -7.92
CA LYS A 57 3.91 9.21 -7.43
C LYS A 57 4.27 8.11 -6.45
N LYS A 58 5.47 7.57 -6.62
CA LYS A 58 6.04 6.56 -5.73
C LYS A 58 6.40 7.17 -4.37
N GLY A 59 6.06 6.48 -3.29
CA GLY A 59 6.54 6.79 -1.95
C GLY A 59 8.06 6.61 -1.84
N VAL A 60 8.70 7.44 -1.02
CA VAL A 60 10.17 7.46 -0.88
C VAL A 60 10.67 7.08 0.52
N LYS A 61 9.75 6.72 1.43
CA LYS A 61 10.07 6.39 2.82
C LYS A 61 9.29 5.17 3.28
N MET A 62 10.00 4.27 3.96
CA MET A 62 9.39 3.21 4.75
C MET A 62 8.77 3.84 6.00
N VAL A 63 7.53 3.47 6.31
CA VAL A 63 6.80 3.91 7.50
C VAL A 63 6.75 2.74 8.48
N PRO A 64 7.25 2.86 9.72
CA PRO A 64 7.23 1.77 10.69
C PRO A 64 5.81 1.36 11.08
N PRO A 65 5.61 0.14 11.60
CA PRO A 65 4.34 -0.26 12.18
C PRO A 65 3.88 0.72 13.25
N VAL A 66 2.57 1.01 13.28
CA VAL A 66 1.93 1.91 14.24
C VAL A 66 1.10 1.11 15.25
N ASP A 67 1.19 1.49 16.52
CA ASP A 67 0.39 0.89 17.59
C ASP A 67 -1.06 1.35 17.49
N THR A 68 -1.99 0.41 17.56
CA THR A 68 -3.43 0.66 17.54
C THR A 68 -4.12 -0.21 18.60
N PRO A 69 -5.38 0.09 18.97
CA PRO A 69 -6.14 -0.73 19.93
C PRO A 69 -6.30 -2.21 19.56
N ILE A 70 -6.07 -2.58 18.29
CA ILE A 70 -6.17 -3.96 17.81
C ILE A 70 -4.80 -4.64 17.61
N GLY A 71 -3.72 -3.96 18.02
CA GLY A 71 -2.34 -4.41 17.83
C GLY A 71 -1.54 -3.50 16.92
N ARG A 72 -0.31 -3.92 16.64
CA ARG A 72 0.67 -3.12 15.89
C ARG A 72 0.58 -3.39 14.39
N ILE A 73 0.19 -2.37 13.62
CA ILE A 73 -0.19 -2.50 12.21
C ILE A 73 0.90 -1.98 11.27
N GLY A 74 1.36 -2.81 10.33
CA GLY A 74 2.13 -2.41 9.16
C GLY A 74 1.23 -2.04 7.98
N LEU A 75 1.55 -0.96 7.27
CA LEU A 75 0.71 -0.39 6.21
C LEU A 75 1.32 -0.64 4.83
N ALA A 76 0.53 -1.21 3.92
CA ALA A 76 0.93 -1.47 2.55
C ALA A 76 -0.26 -1.28 1.59
N ILE A 77 0.01 -1.22 0.28
CA ILE A 77 -1.01 -0.99 -0.74
C ILE A 77 -0.80 -1.93 -1.93
N CYS A 78 -1.80 -2.76 -2.20
CA CYS A 78 -1.98 -3.55 -3.43
C CYS A 78 -0.71 -4.27 -3.91
N ASN A 79 0.01 -3.69 -4.88
CA ASN A 79 1.18 -4.28 -5.51
C ASN A 79 2.35 -4.48 -4.54
N ASP A 80 2.37 -3.78 -3.40
CA ASP A 80 3.31 -4.03 -2.30
C ASP A 80 3.24 -5.48 -1.79
N LEU A 81 2.09 -6.15 -1.91
CA LEU A 81 1.89 -7.55 -1.53
C LEU A 81 2.82 -8.51 -2.29
N ARG A 82 3.32 -8.12 -3.47
CA ARG A 82 4.23 -8.95 -4.27
C ARG A 82 5.69 -8.90 -3.81
N PHE A 83 6.02 -8.02 -2.85
CA PHE A 83 7.38 -7.76 -2.39
C PHE A 83 7.52 -8.23 -0.94
N PRO A 84 7.90 -9.50 -0.71
CA PRO A 84 7.92 -10.08 0.64
C PRO A 84 8.87 -9.35 1.60
N GLU A 85 9.88 -8.66 1.08
CA GLU A 85 10.85 -7.89 1.87
C GLU A 85 10.16 -6.80 2.70
N LEU A 86 9.09 -6.19 2.18
CA LEU A 86 8.32 -5.18 2.92
C LEU A 86 7.67 -5.79 4.16
N SER A 87 7.07 -6.97 3.98
CA SER A 87 6.31 -7.69 5.01
C SER A 87 7.23 -8.27 6.07
N LEU A 88 8.36 -8.85 5.64
CA LEU A 88 9.44 -9.29 6.52
C LEU A 88 10.00 -8.11 7.34
N TRP A 89 10.18 -6.94 6.71
CA TRP A 89 10.60 -5.74 7.43
C TRP A 89 9.59 -5.31 8.48
N TYR A 90 8.29 -5.31 8.14
CA TYR A 90 7.22 -5.02 9.10
C TYR A 90 7.21 -6.00 10.27
N ARG A 91 7.30 -7.30 9.99
CA ARG A 91 7.34 -8.35 11.01
C ARG A 91 8.55 -8.19 11.94
N ASN A 92 9.74 -7.94 11.38
CA ASN A 92 10.96 -7.68 12.15
C ASN A 92 10.88 -6.41 13.01
N LYS A 93 9.99 -5.46 12.67
CA LYS A 93 9.69 -4.27 13.46
C LYS A 93 8.58 -4.49 14.49
N GLY A 94 8.06 -5.71 14.60
CA GLY A 94 7.04 -6.09 15.58
C GLY A 94 5.61 -5.87 15.11
N ALA A 95 5.36 -5.80 13.79
CA ALA A 95 3.99 -5.83 13.30
C ALA A 95 3.31 -7.16 13.68
N GLU A 96 2.08 -7.04 14.16
CA GLU A 96 1.17 -8.14 14.46
C GLU A 96 0.12 -8.30 13.35
N ILE A 97 -0.16 -7.20 12.64
CA ILE A 97 -1.14 -7.11 11.57
C ILE A 97 -0.48 -6.41 10.38
N LEU A 98 -0.67 -6.94 9.17
CA LEU A 98 -0.32 -6.27 7.92
C LEU A 98 -1.60 -5.90 7.18
N ALA A 99 -1.77 -4.61 6.89
CA ALA A 99 -2.95 -4.10 6.22
C ALA A 99 -2.62 -3.70 4.78
N TYR A 100 -3.23 -4.40 3.81
CA TYR A 100 -3.09 -4.14 2.38
C TYR A 100 -4.37 -3.56 1.80
N GLY A 101 -4.39 -2.26 1.53
CA GLY A 101 -5.45 -1.67 0.72
C GLY A 101 -5.25 -2.03 -0.73
N ALA A 102 -6.22 -2.69 -1.36
CA ALA A 102 -6.02 -3.17 -2.72
C ALA A 102 -7.26 -3.06 -3.60
N ALA A 103 -7.02 -2.72 -4.87
CA ALA A 103 -7.98 -2.80 -5.96
C ALA A 103 -7.33 -3.67 -7.05
N PHE A 104 -7.52 -4.99 -6.94
CA PHE A 104 -7.01 -5.95 -7.93
C PHE A 104 -7.89 -5.96 -9.18
N THR A 105 -7.28 -6.14 -10.36
CA THR A 105 -8.04 -6.49 -11.56
C THR A 105 -8.60 -7.91 -11.41
N LEU A 106 -9.78 -8.18 -11.98
CA LEU A 106 -10.52 -9.44 -11.78
C LEU A 106 -9.65 -10.69 -11.99
N HIS A 107 -9.00 -10.80 -13.15
CA HIS A 107 -8.17 -11.96 -13.47
C HIS A 107 -6.97 -12.11 -12.55
N THR A 108 -6.35 -10.98 -12.16
CA THR A 108 -5.21 -11.01 -11.23
C THR A 108 -5.65 -11.40 -9.82
N GLY A 109 -6.80 -10.89 -9.38
CA GLY A 109 -7.36 -11.18 -8.07
C GLY A 109 -7.71 -12.66 -7.91
N LEU A 110 -8.41 -13.24 -8.88
CA LEU A 110 -8.77 -14.66 -8.87
C LEU A 110 -7.57 -15.60 -8.77
N ALA A 111 -6.45 -15.25 -9.42
CA ALA A 111 -5.26 -16.10 -9.43
C ALA A 111 -4.32 -15.85 -8.23
N HIS A 112 -4.23 -14.62 -7.73
CA HIS A 112 -3.15 -14.24 -6.83
C HIS A 112 -3.59 -13.67 -5.48
N PHE A 113 -4.81 -13.17 -5.33
CA PHE A 113 -5.18 -12.42 -4.12
C PHE A 113 -5.05 -13.29 -2.86
N GLU A 114 -5.78 -14.42 -2.84
CA GLU A 114 -5.81 -15.32 -1.68
C GLU A 114 -4.44 -15.90 -1.35
N VAL A 115 -3.71 -16.39 -2.37
CA VAL A 115 -2.38 -16.97 -2.13
C VAL A 115 -1.39 -15.93 -1.64
N SER A 116 -1.45 -14.70 -2.16
CA SER A 116 -0.51 -13.64 -1.80
C SER A 116 -0.78 -13.06 -0.42
N THR A 117 -2.03 -13.01 0.03
CA THR A 117 -2.37 -12.56 1.40
C THR A 117 -2.11 -13.63 2.45
N SER A 118 -2.26 -14.92 2.10
CA SER A 118 -2.11 -16.03 3.06
C SER A 118 -0.65 -16.34 3.43
N ILE A 119 0.32 -15.90 2.62
CA ILE A 119 1.75 -16.17 2.84
C ILE A 119 2.49 -15.04 3.59
N GLN A 120 1.77 -14.00 4.02
CA GLN A 120 2.34 -12.80 4.61
C GLN A 120 2.21 -12.89 6.12
N VAL A 121 3.33 -13.06 6.84
CA VAL A 121 3.37 -13.16 8.31
C VAL A 121 4.60 -12.46 8.87
#